data_AF-A0A2G6IEI8-F1
#
_entry.id   AF-A0A2G6IEI8-F1
#
_cell.length_a   1.000
_cell.length_b   1.000
_cell.length_c   1.000
_cell.angle_alpha   90.00
_cell.angle_beta   90.00
_cell.angle_gamma   90.00
#
_symmetry.space_group_name_H-M   'P 1'
#
loop_
_entity.id
_entity.type
_entity.pdbx_description
1 polymer ?
#
loop_
_entity_poly.entity_id
_entity_poly.type
_entity_poly.pdbx_seq_one_letter_code
_entity_poly.pdbx_strand_id
1 'polypeptide(L)'
;MVGVVCSLIGSQIMLQGDGYTYAAVPLRVAVASGAAFLTAQLLDVTVFNVFRAGRWWRAPLASTIVGSVVDTVLFFSIAFAQTITLFGANADSAINWAWESVPFLGFGAVVPLWVSLAFADWCVKLTLALLALVPFRLLVAWLSPTAA
;
A
#
# COMPACT_ATOMS: atom_id res chain seq x y z
N MET A 1 -1.54 7.95 -7.84
CA MET A 1 -2.43 9.14 -7.95
C MET A 1 -3.90 8.77 -8.10
N VAL A 2 -4.32 7.97 -9.09
CA VAL A 2 -5.73 7.58 -9.28
C VAL A 2 -6.35 6.99 -8.00
N GLY A 3 -5.69 6.01 -7.37
CA GLY A 3 -6.17 5.42 -6.11
C GLY A 3 -6.37 6.43 -4.98
N VAL A 4 -5.42 7.35 -4.76
CA VAL A 4 -5.53 8.41 -3.73
C VAL A 4 -6.72 9.32 -4.02
N VAL A 5 -6.91 9.74 -5.28
CA VAL A 5 -8.04 10.58 -5.70
C VAL A 5 -9.37 9.84 -5.51
N CYS A 6 -9.44 8.57 -5.91
CA CYS A 6 -10.63 7.74 -5.69
C CYS A 6 -10.95 7.58 -4.21
N SER A 7 -9.94 7.37 -3.34
CA SER A 7 -10.15 7.29 -1.90
C SER A 7 -10.64 8.61 -1.31
N LEU A 8 -10.11 9.75 -1.77
CA LEU A 8 -10.57 11.08 -1.34
C LEU A 8 -12.01 11.35 -1.80
N ILE A 9 -12.34 11.08 -3.06
CA ILE A 9 -13.71 11.24 -3.58
C ILE A 9 -14.68 10.32 -2.81
N GLY A 10 -14.31 9.06 -2.59
CA GLY A 10 -15.11 8.12 -1.82
C GLY A 10 -15.36 8.57 -0.37
N SER A 11 -14.43 9.32 0.23
CA SER A 11 -14.63 9.88 1.58
C SER A 11 -15.69 10.97 1.66
N GLN A 12 -16.05 11.58 0.52
CA GLN A 12 -17.07 12.62 0.43
C GLN A 12 -18.45 12.07 0.04
N ILE A 13 -18.51 10.84 -0.46
CA ILE A 13 -19.75 10.18 -0.85
C ILE A 13 -20.34 9.48 0.38
N MET A 14 -21.48 9.95 0.86
CA MET A 14 -22.19 9.33 1.98
C MET A 14 -23.16 8.27 1.47
N LEU A 15 -23.05 7.06 2.02
CA LEU A 15 -23.94 5.94 1.79
C LEU A 15 -24.84 5.73 3.01
N GLN A 16 -26.03 5.19 2.76
CA GLN A 16 -26.99 4.82 3.80
C GLN A 16 -27.17 3.30 3.76
N GLY A 17 -26.92 2.65 4.88
CA GLY A 17 -27.05 1.20 5.04
C GLY A 17 -27.35 0.86 6.49
N ASP A 18 -28.25 -0.10 6.73
CA ASP A 18 -28.65 -0.59 8.06
C ASP A 18 -29.07 0.51 9.06
N GLY A 19 -29.64 1.61 8.57
CA GLY A 19 -30.12 2.74 9.39
C GLY A 19 -29.03 3.76 9.77
N TYR A 20 -27.80 3.60 9.30
CA TYR A 20 -26.69 4.52 9.55
C TYR A 20 -26.21 5.18 8.25
N THR A 21 -25.68 6.40 8.38
CA THR A 21 -25.02 7.13 7.28
C THR A 21 -23.52 7.05 7.48
N TYR A 22 -22.79 6.54 6.50
CA TYR A 22 -21.33 6.39 6.55
C TYR A 22 -20.69 6.76 5.20
N ALA A 23 -19.40 7.14 5.21
CA ALA A 23 -18.68 7.45 4.00
C ALA A 23 -18.36 6.18 3.19
N ALA A 24 -18.40 6.24 1.86
CA ALA A 24 -18.04 5.12 0.99
C ALA A 24 -16.57 4.69 1.18
N VAL A 25 -15.70 5.63 1.56
CA VAL A 25 -14.33 5.35 2.02
C VAL A 25 -14.12 6.06 3.36
N PRO A 26 -13.77 5.35 4.44
CA PRO A 26 -13.47 6.00 5.71
C PRO A 26 -12.33 7.01 5.56
N LEU A 27 -12.46 8.19 6.17
CA LEU A 27 -11.46 9.27 6.04
C LEU A 27 -10.05 8.80 6.38
N ARG A 28 -9.91 7.92 7.38
CA ARG A 28 -8.63 7.33 7.78
C ARG A 28 -7.95 6.52 6.67
N VAL A 29 -8.72 5.81 5.85
CA VAL A 29 -8.21 5.05 4.70
C VAL A 29 -7.73 5.99 3.60
N ALA A 30 -8.46 7.09 3.35
CA ALA A 30 -8.04 8.09 2.38
C ALA A 30 -6.74 8.80 2.80
N VAL A 31 -6.63 9.20 4.07
CA VAL A 31 -5.41 9.81 4.62
C VAL A 31 -4.24 8.83 4.61
N ALA A 32 -4.46 7.57 5.02
CA ALA A 32 -3.45 6.53 4.98
C ALA A 32 -2.92 6.29 3.55
N SER A 33 -3.82 6.20 2.57
CA SER A 33 -3.48 6.03 1.15
C SER A 33 -2.61 7.18 0.63
N GLY A 34 -3.00 8.42 0.93
CA GLY A 34 -2.22 9.60 0.55
C GLY A 34 -0.83 9.65 1.20
N ALA A 35 -0.77 9.42 2.51
CA ALA A 35 0.48 9.45 3.28
C ALA A 35 1.45 8.34 2.83
N ALA A 36 0.97 7.09 2.76
CA ALA A 36 1.76 5.95 2.35
C ALA A 36 2.30 6.12 0.93
N PHE A 37 1.44 6.51 -0.03
CA PHE A 37 1.83 6.72 -1.42
C PHE A 37 2.91 7.81 -1.54
N LEU A 38 2.72 8.97 -0.91
CA LEU A 38 3.69 10.07 -1.01
C LEU A 38 5.03 9.70 -0.37
N THR A 39 5.02 9.11 0.82
CA THR A 39 6.26 8.70 1.50
C THR A 39 6.98 7.61 0.72
N ALA A 40 6.26 6.58 0.25
CA ALA A 40 6.84 5.51 -0.53
C ALA A 40 7.39 5.99 -1.88
N GLN A 41 6.70 6.91 -2.56
CA GLN A 41 7.14 7.44 -3.85
C GLN A 41 8.42 8.28 -3.71
N LEU A 42 8.50 9.13 -2.69
CA LEU A 42 9.69 9.94 -2.41
C LEU A 42 10.89 9.06 -2.00
N LEU A 43 10.62 8.02 -1.22
CA LEU A 43 11.63 7.06 -0.81
C LEU A 43 12.10 6.20 -1.99
N ASP A 44 11.20 5.78 -2.88
CA ASP A 44 11.54 5.06 -4.10
C ASP A 44 12.53 5.86 -4.96
N VAL A 45 12.24 7.14 -5.23
CA VAL A 45 13.15 8.03 -5.98
C VAL A 45 14.50 8.19 -5.27
N THR A 46 14.48 8.32 -3.95
CA THR A 46 15.71 8.51 -3.16
C THR A 46 16.58 7.26 -3.20
N VAL A 47 16.01 6.09 -2.94
CA VAL A 47 16.73 4.80 -2.96
C VAL A 47 17.21 4.49 -4.38
N PHE A 48 16.37 4.72 -5.39
CA PHE A 48 16.76 4.52 -6.78
C PHE A 48 17.97 5.39 -7.14
N ASN A 49 17.95 6.67 -6.79
CA ASN A 49 19.05 7.60 -7.06
C ASN A 49 20.37 7.17 -6.41
N VAL A 50 20.32 6.62 -5.20
CA VAL A 50 21.51 6.10 -4.50
C VAL A 50 22.11 4.90 -5.24
N PHE A 51 21.28 3.98 -5.74
CA PHE A 51 21.75 2.75 -6.37
C PHE A 51 21.93 2.83 -7.90
N ARG A 52 21.58 3.97 -8.53
CA ARG A 52 21.55 4.12 -10.00
C ARG A 52 22.88 3.84 -10.69
N ALA A 53 24.00 4.07 -10.01
CA ALA A 53 25.35 3.86 -10.56
C ALA A 53 25.79 2.38 -10.54
N GLY A 54 25.00 1.51 -9.91
CA GLY A 54 25.29 0.08 -9.80
C GLY A 54 24.77 -0.74 -10.98
N ARG A 55 24.67 -2.07 -10.77
CA ARG A 55 24.03 -2.98 -11.72
C ARG A 55 22.58 -2.54 -11.95
N TRP A 56 22.11 -2.58 -13.20
CA TRP A 56 20.80 -2.09 -13.62
C TRP A 56 19.63 -2.58 -12.75
N TRP A 57 19.67 -3.82 -12.25
CA TRP A 57 18.60 -4.43 -11.46
C TRP A 57 18.60 -4.00 -10.00
N ARG A 58 19.74 -3.51 -9.48
CA ARG A 58 19.87 -3.17 -8.06
C ARG A 58 18.98 -1.99 -7.69
N ALA A 59 19.01 -0.93 -8.50
CA ALA A 59 18.21 0.26 -8.22
C ALA A 59 16.69 -0.04 -8.24
N PRO A 60 16.11 -0.66 -9.29
CA PRO A 60 14.70 -1.02 -9.32
C PRO A 60 14.28 -1.98 -8.21
N LEU A 61 15.06 -3.05 -7.94
CA LEU A 61 14.69 -4.02 -6.91
C LEU A 61 14.78 -3.42 -5.50
N ALA A 62 15.87 -2.71 -5.19
CA ALA A 62 16.03 -2.11 -3.86
C ALA A 62 14.96 -1.04 -3.61
N SER A 63 14.69 -0.16 -4.58
CA SER A 63 13.69 0.89 -4.42
C SER A 63 12.29 0.31 -4.27
N THR A 64 11.92 -0.71 -5.06
CA THR A 64 10.62 -1.36 -4.99
C THR A 64 10.40 -2.11 -3.68
N ILE A 65 11.41 -2.84 -3.19
CA ILE A 65 11.31 -3.57 -1.91
C ILE A 65 11.11 -2.58 -0.77
N VAL A 66 11.96 -1.56 -0.66
CA VAL A 66 11.87 -0.62 0.48
C VAL A 66 10.61 0.23 0.36
N GLY A 67 10.27 0.72 -0.83
CA GLY A 67 9.06 1.48 -1.09
C GLY A 67 7.79 0.70 -0.75
N SER A 68 7.67 -0.55 -1.19
CA SER A 68 6.49 -1.39 -0.91
C SER A 68 6.33 -1.77 0.56
N VAL A 69 7.43 -2.01 1.29
CA VAL A 69 7.40 -2.25 2.73
C VAL A 69 6.89 -1.00 3.46
N VAL A 70 7.47 0.16 3.18
CA VAL A 70 7.10 1.43 3.83
C VAL A 70 5.65 1.80 3.51
N ASP A 71 5.24 1.67 2.24
CA ASP A 71 3.85 1.87 1.82
C ASP A 71 2.89 1.00 2.63
N THR A 72 3.15 -0.31 2.69
CA THR A 72 2.27 -1.27 3.40
C THR A 72 2.21 -0.96 4.89
N VAL A 73 3.36 -0.75 5.53
CA VAL A 73 3.41 -0.47 6.97
C VAL A 73 2.66 0.82 7.30
N LEU A 74 2.90 1.90 6.55
CA LEU A 74 2.23 3.18 6.78
C LEU A 74 0.73 3.08 6.50
N PHE A 75 0.35 2.48 5.36
CA PHE A 75 -1.05 2.35 4.96
C PHE A 75 -1.84 1.56 6.01
N PHE A 76 -1.41 0.34 6.31
CA PHE A 76 -2.17 -0.53 7.22
C PHE A 76 -2.16 -0.02 8.66
N SER A 77 -1.05 0.56 9.13
CA SER A 77 -0.99 1.12 10.49
C SER A 77 -1.95 2.31 10.61
N ILE A 78 -1.91 3.28 9.69
CA ILE A 78 -2.78 4.47 9.77
C ILE A 78 -4.25 4.10 9.52
N ALA A 79 -4.52 3.23 8.55
CA ALA A 79 -5.87 2.86 8.14
C ALA A 79 -6.58 1.89 9.09
N PHE A 80 -5.86 1.02 9.81
CA PHE A 80 -6.48 -0.07 10.56
C PHE A 80 -5.97 -0.29 11.98
N ALA A 81 -4.89 0.35 12.45
CA ALA A 81 -4.49 0.20 13.85
C ALA A 81 -5.57 0.74 14.81
N GLN A 82 -5.84 0.01 15.89
CA GLN A 82 -6.76 0.41 16.96
C GLN A 82 -6.24 1.57 17.82
N THR A 83 -4.91 1.73 17.87
CA THR A 83 -4.26 2.76 18.69
C THR A 83 -4.40 4.17 18.11
N ILE A 84 -4.86 4.30 16.87
CA ILE A 84 -5.02 5.59 16.18
C ILE A 84 -6.49 5.95 16.13
N THR A 85 -6.94 6.76 17.09
CA THR A 85 -8.34 7.21 17.23
C THR A 85 -8.58 8.62 16.70
N LEU A 86 -7.63 9.16 15.91
CA LEU A 86 -7.63 10.55 15.42
C LEU A 86 -8.83 10.88 14.53
N PHE A 87 -9.43 9.88 13.88
CA PHE A 87 -10.42 10.05 12.82
C PHE A 87 -11.88 10.00 13.31
N GLY A 88 -12.09 9.75 14.61
CA GLY A 88 -13.41 9.71 15.25
C GLY A 88 -14.14 8.38 15.12
N ALA A 89 -15.15 8.19 15.98
CA ALA A 89 -15.84 6.91 16.17
C ALA A 89 -16.49 6.36 14.88
N ASN A 90 -17.03 7.22 14.01
CA ASN A 90 -17.67 6.78 12.76
C ASN A 90 -16.66 6.18 11.76
N ALA A 91 -15.44 6.71 11.71
CA ALA A 91 -14.40 6.18 10.85
C ALA A 91 -13.83 4.86 11.39
N ASP A 92 -13.77 4.74 12.72
CA ASP A 92 -13.33 3.54 13.42
C ASP A 92 -14.35 2.40 13.32
N SER A 93 -15.65 2.70 13.47
CA SER A 93 -16.71 1.71 13.30
C SER A 93 -16.75 1.15 11.88
N ALA A 94 -16.41 1.94 10.86
CA ALA A 94 -16.41 1.51 9.47
C ALA A 94 -15.28 0.50 9.12
N ILE A 95 -14.26 0.36 9.97
CA ILE A 95 -13.14 -0.55 9.76
C ILE A 95 -13.01 -1.64 10.82
N ASN A 96 -13.95 -1.70 11.78
CA ASN A 96 -13.83 -2.55 12.97
C ASN A 96 -13.71 -4.05 12.63
N TRP A 97 -14.26 -4.48 11.50
CA TRP A 97 -14.09 -5.80 10.91
C TRP A 97 -12.61 -6.20 10.77
N ALA A 98 -11.72 -5.22 10.55
CA ALA A 98 -10.29 -5.45 10.38
C ALA A 98 -9.56 -5.74 11.72
N TRP A 99 -10.25 -5.58 12.85
CA TRP A 99 -9.73 -5.83 14.19
C TRP A 99 -10.04 -7.23 14.71
N GLU A 100 -10.85 -7.98 13.99
CA GLU A 100 -11.18 -9.35 14.34
C GLU A 100 -9.90 -10.18 14.45
N SER A 101 -9.84 -11.00 15.51
CA SER A 101 -8.70 -11.88 15.75
C SER A 101 -8.85 -13.12 14.89
N VAL A 102 -7.93 -13.30 13.94
CA VAL A 102 -7.93 -14.41 13.00
C VAL A 102 -6.57 -15.12 13.01
N PRO A 103 -6.51 -16.41 12.62
CA PRO A 103 -5.24 -17.06 12.38
C PRO A 103 -4.46 -16.34 11.27
N PHE A 104 -3.16 -16.12 11.47
CA PHE A 104 -2.29 -15.45 10.53
C PHE A 104 -2.26 -16.19 9.18
N LEU A 105 -2.69 -15.53 8.10
CA LEU A 105 -2.85 -16.13 6.77
C LEU A 105 -3.73 -17.40 6.76
N GLY A 106 -4.61 -17.56 7.74
CA GLY A 106 -5.47 -18.74 7.89
C GLY A 106 -4.82 -19.90 8.65
N PHE A 107 -3.62 -19.73 9.23
CA PHE A 107 -2.95 -20.76 10.02
C PHE A 107 -2.12 -20.18 11.19
N GLY A 108 -1.85 -20.99 12.22
CA GLY A 108 -0.91 -20.62 13.27
C GLY A 108 -1.40 -19.51 14.22
N ALA A 109 -0.53 -18.53 14.48
CA ALA A 109 -0.73 -17.51 15.52
C ALA A 109 -1.94 -16.62 15.25
N VAL A 110 -2.68 -16.26 16.30
CA VAL A 110 -3.83 -15.37 16.22
C VAL A 110 -3.35 -13.91 16.25
N VAL A 111 -3.73 -13.15 15.22
CA VAL A 111 -3.40 -11.72 15.07
C VAL A 111 -4.63 -10.94 14.61
N PRO A 112 -4.66 -9.61 14.74
CA PRO A 112 -5.70 -8.81 14.11
C PRO A 112 -5.72 -9.02 12.59
N LEU A 113 -6.91 -9.12 12.00
CA LEU A 113 -7.11 -9.38 10.57
C LEU A 113 -6.31 -8.42 9.69
N TRP A 114 -6.27 -7.13 10.03
CA TRP A 114 -5.52 -6.14 9.26
C TRP A 114 -4.01 -6.46 9.17
N VAL A 115 -3.41 -7.08 10.19
CA VAL A 115 -1.99 -7.48 10.17
C VAL A 115 -1.78 -8.62 9.18
N SER A 116 -2.68 -9.60 9.17
CA SER A 116 -2.66 -10.69 8.21
C SER A 116 -2.83 -10.17 6.78
N LEU A 117 -3.77 -9.24 6.57
CA LEU A 117 -4.00 -8.60 5.27
C LEU A 117 -2.81 -7.75 4.82
N ALA A 118 -2.16 -7.03 5.74
CA ALA A 118 -0.96 -6.25 5.44
C ALA A 118 0.16 -7.13 4.90
N PHE A 119 0.40 -8.28 5.55
CA PHE A 119 1.40 -9.21 5.09
C PHE A 119 1.04 -9.83 3.74
N ALA A 120 -0.21 -10.24 3.55
CA ALA A 120 -0.70 -10.77 2.28
C ALA A 120 -0.56 -9.77 1.13
N ASP A 121 -0.96 -8.51 1.33
CA ASP A 121 -0.81 -7.42 0.37
C ASP A 121 0.66 -7.21 -0.01
N TRP A 122 1.55 -7.16 0.97
CA TRP A 122 2.98 -7.03 0.72
C TRP A 122 3.55 -8.20 -0.09
N CYS A 123 3.17 -9.44 0.20
CA CYS A 123 3.58 -10.61 -0.57
C CYS A 123 3.12 -10.52 -2.04
N VAL A 124 1.90 -10.05 -2.29
CA VAL A 124 1.39 -9.83 -3.65
C VAL A 124 2.20 -8.74 -4.35
N LYS A 125 2.42 -7.59 -3.71
CA LYS A 125 3.25 -6.49 -4.26
C LYS A 125 4.66 -6.97 -4.61
N LEU A 126 5.30 -7.72 -3.73
CA LEU A 126 6.64 -8.25 -3.95
C LEU A 126 6.68 -9.26 -5.11
N THR A 127 5.69 -10.16 -5.17
CA THR A 127 5.59 -11.15 -6.24
C THR A 127 5.41 -10.47 -7.59
N LEU A 128 4.51 -9.50 -7.69
CA LEU A 128 4.28 -8.72 -8.91
C LEU A 128 5.53 -7.93 -9.31
N ALA A 129 6.23 -7.32 -8.36
CA ALA A 129 7.48 -6.60 -8.62
C ALA A 129 8.57 -7.50 -9.22
N LEU A 130 8.75 -8.70 -8.67
CA LEU A 130 9.73 -9.67 -9.16
C LEU A 130 9.36 -10.19 -10.56
N LEU A 131 8.08 -10.52 -10.78
CA LEU A 131 7.58 -10.97 -12.09
C LEU A 131 7.71 -9.87 -13.15
N ALA A 132 7.44 -8.62 -12.80
CA ALA A 132 7.51 -7.48 -13.70
C ALA A 132 8.95 -7.08 -14.08
N LEU A 133 9.97 -7.50 -13.30
CA LEU A 133 11.36 -7.12 -13.56
C LEU A 133 11.89 -7.68 -14.88
N VAL A 134 11.48 -8.89 -15.26
CA VAL A 134 11.90 -9.56 -16.50
C VAL A 134 11.37 -8.84 -17.75
N PRO A 135 10.05 -8.63 -17.92
CA PRO A 135 9.52 -7.93 -19.09
C PRO A 135 10.00 -6.48 -19.14
N PHE A 136 10.16 -5.82 -17.99
CA PHE A 136 10.74 -4.48 -17.92
C PHE A 136 12.15 -4.44 -18.54
N ARG A 137 13.01 -5.40 -18.21
CA ARG A 137 14.37 -5.49 -18.78
C ARG A 137 14.33 -5.66 -20.30
N LEU A 138 13.48 -6.55 -20.81
CA LEU A 138 13.36 -6.82 -22.24
C LEU A 138 12.92 -5.57 -23.00
N LEU A 139 11.95 -4.84 -22.44
CA LEU A 139 11.40 -3.64 -23.04
C LEU A 139 12.42 -2.49 -23.06
N VAL A 140 13.16 -2.29 -21.97
CA VAL A 140 14.26 -1.30 -21.91
C VAL A 140 15.38 -1.65 -22.89
N ALA A 141 15.74 -2.94 -23.02
CA ALA A 141 16.76 -3.38 -23.97
C ALA A 141 16.32 -3.18 -25.43
N TRP A 142 15.03 -3.35 -25.73
CA TRP A 142 14.47 -3.12 -27.06
C TRP A 142 14.38 -1.62 -27.42
N LEU A 143 13.99 -0.79 -26.46
CA LEU A 143 13.84 0.66 -26.67
C LEU A 143 15.15 1.44 -26.67
N SER A 144 16.22 0.90 -26.08
CA SER A 144 17.53 1.52 -26.11
C SER A 144 18.21 1.15 -27.42
N PRO A 145 18.28 2.03 -28.44
CA PRO A 145 19.00 1.72 -29.65
C PRO A 145 20.46 1.51 -29.26
N THR A 146 21.03 0.38 -29.67
CA THR A 146 22.47 0.22 -29.68
C THR A 146 23.01 1.41 -30.48
N ALA A 147 23.74 2.31 -29.84
CA ALA A 147 24.53 3.29 -30.57
C ALA A 147 25.52 2.48 -31.42
N ALA A 148 25.20 2.36 -32.70
CA ALA A 148 26.07 1.85 -33.75
C ALA A 148 26.53 3.05 -34.58
#